data_AF-A0A4Q3JHV1-F1
#
_entry.id   AF-A0A4Q3JHV1-F1
#
_cell.length_a   1.000
_cell.length_b   1.000
_cell.length_c   1.000
_cell.angle_alpha   90.00
_cell.angle_beta   90.00
_cell.angle_gamma   90.00
#
_symmetry.space_group_name_H-M   'P 1'
#
loop_
_entity.id
_entity.type
_entity.pdbx_description
1 polymer ?
#
loop_
_entity_poly.entity_id
_entity_poly.type
_entity_poly.pdbx_seq_one_letter_code
_entity_poly.pdbx_strand_id
1 'polypeptide(L)'
;MLVVDADAAPATIDRTELLSGADWAFGLWDDLPEAGAKWAPRKVGALIDAAAELPDVLVHRLADAAVLIEAVGEPPLVIATGAVPETGRWAREAVVIVAGNQVSATALSVVNELAPRLVAVAGGENAIEETIEALRDLLDGTGLMAMERALALEV
;
A
#
# COMPACT_ATOMS: atom_id res chain seq x y z
N MET A 1 11.96 -1.15 -8.50
CA MET A 1 11.78 -0.61 -7.14
C MET A 1 11.07 0.74 -7.21
N LEU A 2 10.06 0.93 -6.37
CA LEU A 2 9.35 2.20 -6.19
C LEU A 2 9.77 2.86 -4.89
N VAL A 3 9.82 4.19 -4.86
CA VAL A 3 10.07 4.95 -3.65
C VAL A 3 8.95 5.95 -3.42
N VAL A 4 8.44 5.99 -2.19
CA VAL A 4 7.37 6.92 -1.79
C VAL A 4 7.92 7.93 -0.79
N ASP A 5 7.62 9.21 -1.00
CA ASP A 5 7.98 10.31 -0.09
C ASP A 5 9.48 10.38 0.27
N ALA A 6 10.36 10.26 -0.72
CA ALA A 6 11.81 10.32 -0.50
C ALA A 6 12.28 11.60 0.22
N ASP A 7 11.59 12.72 -0.02
CA ASP A 7 11.89 14.02 0.60
C ASP A 7 11.47 14.08 2.07
N ALA A 8 10.58 13.19 2.52
CA ALA A 8 10.14 13.08 3.91
C ALA A 8 10.93 12.00 4.68
N ALA A 9 11.95 11.39 4.07
CA ALA A 9 12.78 10.39 4.73
C ALA A 9 13.39 10.98 6.03
N PRO A 10 13.42 10.21 7.14
CA PRO A 10 14.10 10.63 8.37
C PRO A 10 15.56 11.00 8.10
N ALA A 11 16.11 11.95 8.88
CA ALA A 11 17.49 12.42 8.70
C ALA A 11 18.57 11.32 8.81
N THR A 12 18.23 10.17 9.38
CA THR A 12 19.11 8.99 9.48
C THR A 12 19.14 8.14 8.20
N ILE A 13 18.24 8.39 7.24
CA ILE A 13 18.17 7.71 5.95
C ILE A 13 18.74 8.66 4.89
N ASP A 14 19.78 8.22 4.17
CA ASP A 14 20.29 9.00 3.04
C ASP A 14 19.33 8.89 1.86
N ARG A 15 18.73 10.03 1.50
CA ARG A 15 17.82 10.16 0.35
C ARG A 15 18.46 9.71 -0.96
N THR A 16 19.75 9.99 -1.16
CA THR A 16 20.48 9.60 -2.37
C THR A 16 20.59 8.10 -2.48
N GLU A 17 20.85 7.43 -1.35
CA GLU A 17 20.87 5.97 -1.29
C GLU A 17 19.46 5.39 -1.50
N LEU A 18 18.43 5.99 -0.89
CA LEU A 18 17.03 5.55 -1.07
C LEU A 18 16.59 5.61 -2.54
N LEU A 19 16.98 6.66 -3.26
CA LEU A 19 16.66 6.84 -4.68
C LEU A 19 17.58 6.04 -5.61
N SER A 20 18.73 5.57 -5.12
CA SER A 20 19.70 4.83 -5.92
C SER A 20 19.15 3.44 -6.26
N GLY A 21 18.66 3.28 -7.49
CA GLY A 21 18.04 2.04 -7.98
C GLY A 21 16.52 2.07 -8.00
N ALA A 22 15.89 3.20 -7.66
CA ALA A 22 14.48 3.41 -7.86
C ALA A 22 14.20 3.57 -9.36
N ASP A 23 13.26 2.78 -9.89
CA ASP A 23 12.75 2.96 -11.25
C ASP A 23 11.82 4.18 -11.30
N TRP A 24 11.11 4.43 -10.19
CA TRP A 24 10.23 5.57 -10.03
C TRP A 24 10.11 6.01 -8.56
N ALA A 25 10.01 7.31 -8.35
CA ALA A 25 9.74 7.92 -7.05
C ALA A 25 8.58 8.92 -7.16
N PHE A 26 7.70 8.93 -6.15
CA PHE A 26 6.55 9.84 -6.07
C PHE A 26 6.23 10.19 -4.62
N GLY A 27 5.50 11.29 -4.39
CA GLY A 27 4.96 11.66 -3.09
C GLY A 27 3.55 11.12 -2.87
N LEU A 28 3.18 10.78 -1.62
CA LEU A 28 1.82 10.33 -1.27
C LEU A 28 0.74 11.36 -1.67
N TRP A 29 1.12 12.64 -1.73
CA TRP A 29 0.24 13.78 -1.97
C TRP A 29 0.45 14.41 -3.36
N ASP A 30 1.19 13.75 -4.24
CA ASP A 30 1.36 14.20 -5.62
C ASP A 30 0.03 14.14 -6.39
N ASP A 31 -0.04 14.86 -7.51
CA ASP A 31 -1.20 14.83 -8.40
C ASP A 31 -1.22 13.53 -9.21
N LEU A 32 -1.73 12.47 -8.58
CA LEU A 32 -1.86 11.13 -9.14
C LEU A 32 -3.22 10.92 -9.81
N PRO A 33 -3.30 10.13 -10.90
CA PRO A 33 -4.56 9.81 -11.55
C PRO A 33 -5.48 9.03 -10.60
N GLU A 34 -6.76 9.38 -10.53
CA GLU A 34 -7.71 8.74 -9.63
C GLU A 34 -8.06 7.31 -10.05
N ALA A 35 -8.08 6.39 -9.08
CA ALA A 35 -8.69 5.08 -9.23
C ALA A 35 -10.21 5.24 -9.12
N GLY A 36 -10.90 5.30 -10.26
CA GLY A 36 -12.37 5.37 -10.25
C GLY A 36 -13.02 4.12 -9.64
N ALA A 37 -14.31 4.21 -9.29
CA ALA A 37 -15.06 3.12 -8.65
C ALA A 37 -15.10 1.79 -9.45
N LYS A 38 -14.81 1.84 -10.76
CA LYS A 38 -14.76 0.66 -11.64
C LYS A 38 -13.34 0.14 -11.86
N TRP A 39 -12.36 0.68 -11.15
CA TRP A 39 -10.98 0.25 -11.26
C TRP A 39 -10.87 -1.24 -10.91
N ALA A 40 -10.02 -1.94 -11.66
CA ALA A 40 -9.68 -3.34 -11.43
C ALA A 40 -8.23 -3.56 -11.89
N PRO A 41 -7.48 -4.47 -11.23
CA PRO A 41 -6.12 -4.78 -11.62
C PRO A 41 -6.06 -5.36 -13.02
N ARG A 42 -4.96 -5.09 -13.74
CA ARG A 42 -4.80 -5.62 -15.10
C ARG A 42 -4.54 -7.12 -15.02
N LYS A 43 -5.10 -7.85 -15.98
CA LYS A 43 -4.85 -9.29 -16.09
C LYS A 43 -3.50 -9.53 -16.74
N VAL A 44 -2.79 -10.54 -16.25
CA VAL A 44 -1.59 -11.07 -16.93
C VAL A 44 -2.00 -11.52 -18.33
N GLY A 45 -1.44 -10.88 -19.36
CA GLY A 45 -1.59 -11.32 -20.74
C GLY A 45 -0.88 -12.67 -20.96
N ALA A 46 -1.29 -13.43 -21.97
CA ALA A 46 -0.58 -14.66 -22.32
C ALA A 46 0.86 -14.33 -22.77
N LEU A 47 1.85 -14.97 -22.15
CA LEU A 47 3.27 -14.89 -22.51
C LEU A 47 3.50 -15.56 -23.88
N ILE A 48 3.07 -14.94 -24.97
CA ILE A 48 3.27 -15.47 -26.34
C ILE A 48 4.38 -14.74 -27.09
N ASP A 49 4.85 -13.59 -26.60
CA ASP A 49 6.04 -12.92 -27.15
C ASP A 49 7.13 -12.76 -26.10
N ALA A 50 8.25 -13.46 -26.32
CA ALA A 50 9.48 -13.35 -25.52
C ALA A 50 10.17 -11.97 -25.65
N ALA A 51 9.56 -11.03 -26.38
CA ALA A 51 10.03 -9.66 -26.61
C ALA A 51 9.06 -8.59 -26.07
N ALA A 52 7.98 -8.98 -25.38
CA ALA A 52 7.08 -8.01 -24.78
C ALA A 52 7.77 -7.29 -23.61
N GLU A 53 7.79 -5.96 -23.65
CA GLU A 53 8.23 -5.14 -22.51
C GLU A 53 7.44 -5.53 -21.26
N LEU A 54 8.12 -5.59 -20.11
CA LEU A 54 7.45 -5.82 -18.83
C LEU A 54 6.42 -4.71 -18.62
N PRO A 55 5.17 -5.03 -18.24
CA PRO A 55 4.15 -4.01 -18.06
C PRO A 55 4.55 -3.00 -16.98
N ASP A 56 4.36 -1.71 -17.27
CA ASP A 56 4.65 -0.63 -16.31
C ASP A 56 3.90 -0.81 -15.00
N VAL A 57 4.53 -0.43 -13.87
CA VAL A 57 3.81 -0.25 -12.61
C VAL A 57 2.94 1.00 -12.70
N LEU A 58 1.67 0.89 -12.31
CA LEU A 58 0.74 2.02 -12.25
C LEU A 58 0.55 2.49 -10.80
N VAL A 59 0.47 3.80 -10.62
CA VAL A 59 0.20 4.44 -9.33
C VAL A 59 -1.02 5.35 -9.49
N HIS A 60 -1.97 5.20 -8.59
CA HIS A 60 -3.25 5.90 -8.60
C HIS A 60 -3.58 6.48 -7.23
N ARG A 61 -4.27 7.61 -7.21
CA ARG A 61 -4.93 8.09 -5.98
C ARG A 61 -6.18 7.25 -5.74
N LEU A 62 -6.25 6.57 -4.59
CA LEU A 62 -7.45 5.83 -4.17
C LEU A 62 -8.40 6.72 -3.35
N ALA A 63 -7.82 7.56 -2.48
CA ALA A 63 -8.50 8.62 -1.74
C ALA A 63 -7.46 9.68 -1.36
N ASP A 64 -7.90 10.79 -0.74
CA ASP A 64 -7.01 11.86 -0.32
C ASP A 64 -5.81 11.34 0.49
N ALA A 65 -6.04 10.36 1.37
CA ALA A 65 -5.02 9.76 2.23
C ALA A 65 -4.68 8.30 1.86
N ALA A 66 -4.85 7.90 0.59
CA ALA A 66 -4.54 6.55 0.14
C ALA A 66 -4.08 6.49 -1.32
N VAL A 67 -2.98 5.77 -1.55
CA VAL A 67 -2.44 5.50 -2.88
C VAL A 67 -2.55 4.01 -3.19
N LEU A 68 -2.93 3.70 -4.43
CA LEU A 68 -3.02 2.36 -5.00
C LEU A 68 -1.88 2.17 -6.01
N ILE A 69 -1.13 1.09 -5.84
CA ILE A 69 -0.02 0.68 -6.70
C ILE A 69 -0.39 -0.67 -7.31
N GLU A 70 -0.27 -0.78 -8.62
CA GLU A 70 -0.58 -2.01 -9.36
C GLU A 70 0.58 -2.40 -10.27
N ALA A 71 1.11 -3.59 -10.02
CA ALA A 71 2.01 -4.29 -10.91
C ALA A 71 1.26 -5.50 -11.49
N VAL A 72 1.42 -5.74 -12.80
CA VAL A 72 0.67 -6.79 -13.48
C VAL A 72 1.05 -8.16 -12.93
N GLY A 73 0.04 -8.90 -12.47
CA GLY A 73 0.22 -10.24 -11.91
C GLY A 73 0.51 -10.27 -10.42
N GLU A 74 0.74 -9.11 -9.80
CA GLU A 74 0.91 -9.01 -8.35
C GLU A 74 -0.39 -8.55 -7.67
N PRO A 75 -0.58 -8.90 -6.38
CA PRO A 75 -1.56 -8.26 -5.52
C PRO A 75 -1.46 -6.73 -5.59
N PRO A 76 -2.58 -5.99 -5.72
CA PRO A 76 -2.54 -4.54 -5.60
C PRO A 76 -2.01 -4.13 -4.23
N LEU A 77 -1.09 -3.17 -4.20
CA LEU A 77 -0.54 -2.61 -2.97
C LEU A 77 -1.24 -1.27 -2.68
N VAL A 78 -1.76 -1.10 -1.48
CA VAL A 78 -2.34 0.17 -1.02
C VAL A 78 -1.48 0.72 0.11
N ILE A 79 -1.12 2.00 0.04
CA ILE A 79 -0.55 2.73 1.17
C ILE A 79 -1.63 3.67 1.68
N ALA A 80 -2.07 3.48 2.92
CA ALA A 80 -3.15 4.25 3.55
C ALA A 80 -2.63 4.98 4.80
N THR A 81 -2.83 6.30 4.83
CA THR A 81 -2.56 7.15 6.01
C THR A 81 -3.84 7.73 6.62
N GLY A 82 -4.99 7.31 6.12
CA GLY A 82 -6.32 7.71 6.59
C GLY A 82 -7.40 6.83 5.98
N ALA A 83 -8.66 7.25 6.13
CA ALA A 83 -9.82 6.48 5.68
C ALA A 83 -9.72 6.11 4.19
N VAL A 84 -10.10 4.87 3.88
CA VAL A 84 -10.18 4.35 2.52
C VAL A 84 -11.64 4.24 2.09
N PRO A 85 -11.96 4.42 0.80
CA PRO A 85 -13.31 4.28 0.32
C PRO A 85 -13.68 2.79 0.20
N GLU A 86 -14.97 2.49 0.10
CA GLU A 86 -15.42 1.20 -0.41
C GLU A 86 -14.87 0.97 -1.82
N THR A 87 -14.45 -0.25 -2.12
CA THR A 87 -13.85 -0.61 -3.41
C THR A 87 -14.44 -1.89 -3.98
N GLY A 88 -13.99 -2.27 -5.17
CA GLY A 88 -14.39 -3.51 -5.82
C GLY A 88 -13.78 -4.75 -5.16
N ARG A 89 -14.20 -5.93 -5.63
CA ARG A 89 -13.73 -7.24 -5.13
C ARG A 89 -12.22 -7.46 -5.17
N TRP A 90 -11.49 -6.66 -5.96
CA TRP A 90 -10.03 -6.73 -6.05
C TRP A 90 -9.36 -6.48 -4.69
N ALA A 91 -9.99 -5.69 -3.82
CA ALA A 91 -9.41 -5.27 -2.54
C ALA A 91 -9.13 -6.44 -1.60
N ARG A 92 -9.88 -7.54 -1.74
CA ARG A 92 -9.68 -8.78 -0.96
C ARG A 92 -8.34 -9.45 -1.22
N GLU A 93 -7.76 -9.23 -2.39
CA GLU A 93 -6.43 -9.74 -2.72
C GLU A 93 -5.33 -8.74 -2.39
N ALA A 94 -5.68 -7.50 -2.02
CA ALA A 94 -4.72 -6.43 -1.82
C ALA A 94 -3.84 -6.66 -0.59
N VAL A 95 -2.63 -6.10 -0.66
CA VAL A 95 -1.76 -5.87 0.48
C VAL A 95 -1.89 -4.39 0.85
N VAL A 96 -2.15 -4.09 2.12
CA VAL A 96 -2.33 -2.70 2.57
C VAL A 96 -1.29 -2.36 3.63
N ILE A 97 -0.52 -1.30 3.39
CA ILE A 97 0.37 -0.68 4.38
C ILE A 97 -0.39 0.47 5.03
N VAL A 98 -0.58 0.40 6.34
CA VAL A 98 -1.19 1.46 7.15
C VAL A 98 -0.09 2.21 7.88
N ALA A 99 -0.04 3.53 7.69
CA ALA A 99 0.95 4.40 8.31
C ALA A 99 0.32 5.73 8.80
N GLY A 100 1.13 6.60 9.41
CA GLY A 100 0.70 7.92 9.85
C GLY A 100 0.37 8.00 11.35
N ASN A 101 -0.41 9.02 11.74
CA ASN A 101 -0.68 9.31 13.16
C ASN A 101 -1.92 8.61 13.73
N GLN A 102 -2.79 8.08 12.86
CA GLN A 102 -4.08 7.47 13.23
C GLN A 102 -4.11 6.00 12.79
N VAL A 103 -3.03 5.28 13.09
CA VAL A 103 -2.76 3.93 12.57
C VAL A 103 -3.89 2.95 12.91
N SER A 104 -4.29 2.86 14.18
CA SER A 104 -5.35 1.91 14.61
C SER A 104 -6.69 2.22 13.93
N ALA A 105 -7.12 3.49 13.93
CA ALA A 105 -8.36 3.90 13.27
C ALA A 105 -8.33 3.67 11.74
N THR A 106 -7.18 3.91 11.11
CA THR A 106 -6.99 3.68 9.67
C THR A 106 -7.04 2.18 9.35
N ALA A 107 -6.37 1.35 10.15
CA ALA A 107 -6.37 -0.09 9.95
C ALA A 107 -7.78 -0.69 10.15
N LEU A 108 -8.55 -0.17 11.12
CA LEU A 108 -9.94 -0.54 11.31
C LEU A 108 -10.81 -0.20 10.09
N SER A 109 -10.65 1.01 9.54
CA SER A 109 -11.31 1.41 8.29
C SER A 109 -10.91 0.48 7.13
N VAL A 110 -9.61 0.20 6.97
CA VAL A 110 -9.11 -0.70 5.93
C VAL A 110 -9.72 -2.10 6.03
N VAL A 111 -9.74 -2.70 7.21
CA VAL A 111 -10.28 -4.07 7.39
C VAL A 111 -11.78 -4.10 7.10
N ASN A 112 -12.54 -3.11 7.56
CA ASN A 112 -13.99 -3.07 7.36
C ASN A 112 -14.38 -2.79 5.90
N GLU A 113 -13.70 -1.86 5.24
CA GLU A 113 -14.09 -1.39 3.90
C GLU A 113 -13.46 -2.21 2.75
N LEU A 114 -12.24 -2.74 2.96
CA LEU A 114 -11.48 -3.45 1.93
C LEU A 114 -11.42 -4.97 2.15
N ALA A 115 -11.44 -5.41 3.41
CA ALA A 115 -11.19 -6.79 3.83
C ALA A 115 -9.99 -7.43 3.09
N PRO A 116 -8.79 -6.83 3.18
CA PRO A 116 -7.66 -7.19 2.34
C PRO A 116 -7.03 -8.52 2.74
N ARG A 117 -6.17 -9.07 1.89
CA ARG A 117 -5.45 -10.31 2.20
C ARG A 117 -4.44 -10.10 3.34
N LEU A 118 -3.82 -8.93 3.39
CA LEU A 118 -2.79 -8.58 4.36
C LEU A 118 -2.88 -7.09 4.70
N VAL A 119 -2.82 -6.78 6.00
CA VAL A 119 -2.55 -5.43 6.50
C VAL A 119 -1.21 -5.42 7.21
N ALA A 120 -0.29 -4.59 6.73
CA ALA A 120 0.96 -4.27 7.39
C ALA A 120 0.83 -2.92 8.09
N VAL A 121 1.16 -2.87 9.38
CA VAL A 121 0.92 -1.70 10.24
C VAL A 121 2.27 -1.12 10.63
N ALA A 122 2.56 0.10 10.17
CA ALA A 122 3.78 0.84 10.48
C ALA A 122 3.49 1.91 11.54
N GLY A 123 4.03 1.73 12.74
CA GLY A 123 3.76 2.60 13.88
C GLY A 123 4.77 2.44 15.02
N GLY A 124 4.58 3.23 16.08
CA GLY A 124 5.26 2.95 17.35
C GLY A 124 4.61 1.76 18.07
N GLU A 125 5.33 1.19 19.04
CA GLU A 125 4.88 0.03 19.84
C GLU A 125 3.44 0.18 20.35
N ASN A 126 3.13 1.28 21.04
CA ASN A 126 1.76 1.53 21.54
C ASN A 126 0.70 1.54 20.42
N ALA A 127 1.01 2.16 19.29
CA ALA A 127 0.06 2.22 18.17
C ALA A 127 -0.16 0.84 17.54
N ILE A 128 0.89 -0.01 17.51
CA ILE A 128 0.80 -1.39 17.04
C ILE A 128 -0.05 -2.22 18.01
N GLU A 129 0.20 -2.13 19.33
CA GLU A 129 -0.59 -2.85 20.34
C GLU A 129 -2.07 -2.46 20.29
N GLU A 130 -2.37 -1.15 20.25
CA GLU A 130 -3.73 -0.62 20.10
C GLU A 130 -4.40 -1.12 18.81
N THR A 131 -3.65 -1.27 17.72
CA THR A 131 -4.16 -1.79 16.45
C THR A 131 -4.47 -3.28 16.54
N ILE A 132 -3.57 -4.07 17.15
CA ILE A 132 -3.79 -5.51 17.34
C ILE A 132 -5.05 -5.75 18.19
N GLU A 133 -5.22 -4.99 19.27
CA GLU A 133 -6.41 -5.09 20.11
C GLU A 133 -7.68 -4.73 19.33
N ALA A 134 -7.66 -3.63 18.58
CA ALA A 134 -8.81 -3.16 17.81
C ALA A 134 -9.22 -4.13 16.68
N LEU A 135 -8.28 -4.84 16.08
CA LEU A 135 -8.53 -5.73 14.95
C LEU A 135 -8.80 -7.19 15.33
N ARG A 136 -8.57 -7.57 16.60
CA ARG A 136 -8.55 -8.97 17.05
C ARG A 136 -9.72 -9.84 16.56
N ASP A 137 -10.93 -9.29 16.58
CA ASP A 137 -12.16 -10.02 16.23
C ASP A 137 -12.64 -9.73 14.80
N LEU A 138 -11.86 -8.99 14.00
CA LEU A 138 -12.25 -8.48 12.67
C LEU A 138 -11.40 -9.03 11.53
N LEU A 139 -10.29 -9.72 11.81
CA LEU A 139 -9.34 -10.09 10.76
C LEU A 139 -9.94 -11.06 9.72
N ASP A 140 -10.88 -11.95 10.05
CA ASP A 140 -11.61 -12.83 9.10
C ASP A 140 -10.80 -13.33 7.87
N GLY A 141 -9.58 -13.84 8.10
CA GLY A 141 -8.68 -14.33 7.04
C GLY A 141 -7.66 -13.31 6.51
N THR A 142 -7.81 -12.03 6.84
CA THR A 142 -6.81 -10.96 6.69
C THR A 142 -5.59 -11.26 7.56
N GLY A 143 -4.41 -11.34 6.96
CA GLY A 143 -3.16 -11.37 7.71
C GLY A 143 -2.88 -10.01 8.36
N LEU A 144 -2.25 -10.02 9.53
CA LEU A 144 -1.76 -8.81 10.20
C LEU A 144 -0.25 -8.91 10.38
N MET A 145 0.47 -7.87 9.96
CA MET A 145 1.91 -7.73 10.14
C MET A 145 2.22 -6.40 10.83
N ALA A 146 3.06 -6.42 11.86
CA ALA A 146 3.60 -5.22 12.46
C ALA A 146 4.95 -4.88 11.82
N MET A 147 5.16 -3.62 11.48
CA MET A 147 6.42 -3.12 10.91
C MET A 147 7.08 -2.17 11.89
N GLU A 148 8.36 -2.42 12.17
CA GLU A 148 9.20 -1.48 12.90
C GLU A 148 9.53 -0.26 12.04
N ARG A 149 9.95 0.83 12.70
CA ARG A 149 10.43 2.02 12.00
C ARG A 149 11.64 1.64 11.13
N ALA A 150 11.69 2.20 9.93
CA ALA A 150 12.76 1.98 8.94
C ALA A 150 12.83 0.54 8.36
N LEU A 151 11.77 -0.26 8.51
CA LEU A 151 11.65 -1.56 7.86
C LEU A 151 11.18 -1.36 6.40
N ALA A 152 11.95 -1.91 5.44
CA ALA A 152 11.60 -1.91 4.04
C ALA A 152 10.72 -3.13 3.71
N LEU A 153 9.63 -2.92 2.95
CA LEU A 153 8.80 -3.99 2.44
C LEU A 153 9.12 -4.22 0.97
N GLU A 154 9.49 -5.45 0.63
CA GLU A 154 9.56 -5.96 -0.74
C GLU A 154 8.36 -6.89 -0.93
N VAL A 155 7.49 -6.57 -1.89
CA VAL A 155 6.29 -7.34 -2.26
C VAL A 155 6.50 -8.05 -3.58
#